data_AF-A0A3N5HX76-F1
#
_entry.id   AF-A0A3N5HX76-F1
#
_cell.length_a   1.000
_cell.length_b   1.000
_cell.length_c   1.000
_cell.angle_alpha   90.00
_cell.angle_beta   90.00
_cell.angle_gamma   90.00
#
_symmetry.space_group_name_H-M   'P 1'
#
loop_
_entity.id
_entity.type
_entity.pdbx_description
1 polymer ?
#
loop_
_entity_poly.entity_id
_entity_poly.type
_entity_poly.pdbx_seq_one_letter_code
_entity_poly.pdbx_strand_id
1 'polypeptide(L)'
;MAGVVKRYKPGGCTYITRAMARRHLTRGTWRQNLCKLAGDRAPLPVEALTVDSSLLTAIGNDYGFEQMFSGQLAGKLTGNDVFPDITMYGNSPNIFRSLEQFRIMGVPSVVFCRT
;
A
#
# COMPACT_ATOMS: atom_id res chain seq x y z
N MET A 1 -9.28 -11.09 8.42
CA MET A 1 -10.12 -10.54 7.32
C MET A 1 -11.22 -9.59 7.80
N ALA A 2 -11.98 -9.89 8.88
CA ALA A 2 -13.09 -9.04 9.35
C ALA A 2 -12.68 -7.62 9.84
N GLY A 3 -11.46 -7.45 10.37
CA GLY A 3 -10.96 -6.15 10.83
C GLY A 3 -10.65 -5.15 9.70
N VAL A 4 -10.21 -5.66 8.54
CA VAL A 4 -9.89 -4.86 7.35
C VAL A 4 -11.17 -4.25 6.77
N VAL A 5 -12.24 -5.04 6.66
CA VAL A 5 -13.55 -4.59 6.12
C VAL A 5 -14.21 -3.52 7.00
N LYS A 6 -14.02 -3.57 8.33
CA LYS A 6 -14.61 -2.56 9.25
C LYS A 6 -13.97 -1.18 9.11
N ARG A 7 -12.69 -1.08 8.74
CA ARG A 7 -11.98 0.20 8.59
C ARG A 7 -12.21 0.89 7.23
N TYR A 8 -12.69 0.15 6.22
CA TYR A 8 -13.15 0.74 4.97
C TYR A 8 -14.45 1.55 5.11
N LYS A 9 -15.37 1.15 6.01
CA LYS A 9 -16.66 1.83 6.20
C LYS A 9 -16.56 3.33 6.54
N PRO A 10 -15.58 3.79 7.36
CA PRO A 10 -15.36 5.22 7.62
C PRO A 10 -14.51 5.95 6.56
N GLY A 11 -14.18 5.33 5.41
CA GLY A 11 -13.42 5.99 4.33
C GLY A 11 -11.91 5.78 4.35
N GLY A 12 -11.43 4.73 5.02
CA GLY A 12 -10.00 4.36 4.99
C GLY A 12 -9.51 3.93 3.61
N CYS A 13 -8.25 4.26 3.29
CA CYS A 13 -7.56 3.87 2.07
C CYS A 13 -6.68 2.64 2.32
N THR A 14 -6.50 1.82 1.29
CA THR A 14 -5.60 0.68 1.33
C THR A 14 -4.37 0.90 0.47
N TYR A 15 -3.20 0.78 1.07
CA TYR A 15 -1.92 0.99 0.39
C TYR A 15 -1.27 -0.35 0.06
N ILE A 16 -0.79 -0.48 -1.19
CA ILE A 16 -0.06 -1.66 -1.66
C ILE A 16 1.29 -1.23 -2.23
N THR A 17 2.39 -1.92 -1.92
CA THR A 17 3.70 -1.59 -2.55
C THR A 17 3.91 -2.41 -3.79
N ARG A 18 3.63 -3.72 -3.73
CA ARG A 18 3.76 -4.57 -4.90
C ARG A 18 2.44 -4.61 -5.64
N ALA A 19 2.46 -4.20 -6.90
CA ALA A 19 1.37 -4.53 -7.82
C ALA A 19 1.17 -6.05 -7.76
N MET A 20 0.01 -6.49 -7.29
CA MET A 20 -0.45 -7.88 -7.39
C MET A 20 -0.61 -8.34 -8.86
N ALA A 21 -0.10 -7.59 -9.83
CA ALA A 21 -0.20 -7.85 -11.25
C ALA A 21 1.20 -8.02 -11.83
N ARG A 22 1.58 -9.27 -12.13
CA ARG A 22 2.30 -9.49 -13.38
C ARG A 22 1.34 -9.12 -14.52
N ARG A 23 1.33 -7.86 -14.94
CA ARG A 23 1.05 -7.33 -16.29
C ARG A 23 0.81 -5.83 -16.21
N HIS A 24 1.43 -5.09 -17.14
CA HIS A 24 1.33 -3.65 -17.36
C HIS A 24 -0.05 -3.08 -17.04
N LEU A 25 -0.15 -2.33 -15.94
CA LEU A 25 -1.36 -1.56 -15.60
C LEU A 25 -0.90 -0.19 -15.09
N THR A 26 -0.95 0.78 -15.99
CA THR A 26 -0.66 2.21 -15.81
C THR A 26 -1.63 2.85 -14.80
N ARG A 27 -1.25 4.04 -14.33
CA ARG A 27 -1.88 4.95 -13.35
C ARG A 27 -3.42 5.05 -13.34
N GLY A 28 -4.10 4.75 -14.45
CA GLY A 28 -5.57 4.75 -14.56
C GLY A 28 -6.26 3.42 -14.24
N THR A 29 -5.53 2.30 -14.26
CA THR A 29 -6.14 0.96 -14.24
C THR A 29 -6.36 0.39 -12.84
N TRP A 30 -5.56 0.79 -11.85
CA TRP A 30 -5.71 0.31 -10.47
C TRP A 30 -6.94 0.86 -9.78
N ARG A 31 -7.21 2.16 -9.96
CA ARG A 31 -8.42 2.81 -9.45
C ARG A 31 -9.70 2.26 -10.09
N GLN A 32 -9.63 1.62 -11.26
CA GLN A 32 -10.78 1.04 -11.96
C GLN A 32 -10.88 -0.49 -11.84
N ASN A 33 -9.79 -1.24 -11.67
CA ASN A 33 -9.83 -2.71 -11.75
C ASN A 33 -10.12 -3.42 -10.42
N LEU A 34 -9.88 -2.80 -9.27
CA LEU A 34 -10.43 -3.30 -8.00
C LEU A 34 -11.95 -3.08 -7.91
N CYS A 35 -12.48 -2.12 -8.67
CA CYS A 35 -13.92 -1.84 -8.77
C CYS A 35 -14.73 -2.95 -9.43
N LYS A 36 -14.10 -3.94 -10.08
CA LYS A 36 -14.81 -4.96 -10.86
C LYS A 36 -14.48 -6.41 -10.53
N LEU A 37 -13.52 -6.68 -9.65
CA LEU A 37 -13.03 -8.06 -9.44
C LEU A 37 -14.05 -8.98 -8.74
N ALA A 38 -15.14 -8.44 -8.16
CA ALA A 38 -16.18 -9.24 -7.51
C ALA A 38 -17.51 -8.46 -7.43
N GLY A 39 -18.29 -8.51 -8.51
CA GLY A 39 -19.68 -8.04 -8.52
C GLY A 39 -19.90 -6.53 -8.53
N ASP A 40 -21.17 -6.15 -8.59
CA ASP A 40 -21.68 -4.78 -8.67
C ASP A 40 -21.55 -4.10 -7.29
N ARG A 41 -20.34 -3.66 -6.96
CA ARG A 41 -20.04 -2.99 -5.69
C ARG A 41 -19.21 -1.73 -5.92
N ALA A 42 -19.34 -0.79 -4.98
CA ALA A 42 -18.60 0.46 -5.02
C ALA A 42 -17.08 0.22 -5.05
N PRO A 43 -16.32 1.10 -5.73
CA PRO A 43 -14.86 1.11 -5.73
C PRO A 43 -14.27 0.98 -4.32
N LEU A 44 -13.30 0.09 -4.16
CA LEU A 44 -12.46 0.12 -2.96
C LEU A 44 -11.36 1.17 -3.16
N PRO A 45 -11.16 2.09 -2.19
CA PRO A 45 -10.07 3.05 -2.23
C PRO A 45 -8.74 2.32 -2.01
N VAL A 46 -8.00 2.11 -3.10
CA VAL A 46 -6.70 1.45 -3.08
C VAL A 46 -5.67 2.27 -3.85
N GLU A 47 -4.51 2.46 -3.25
CA GLU A 47 -3.39 3.21 -3.82
C GLU A 47 -2.13 2.35 -3.86
N ALA A 48 -1.47 2.33 -5.02
CA ALA A 48 -0.21 1.63 -5.21
C ALA A 48 0.97 2.62 -5.03
N LEU A 49 1.80 2.38 -4.02
CA LEU A 49 2.95 3.23 -3.65
C LEU A 49 4.11 3.16 -4.65
N THR A 50 4.02 2.27 -5.64
CA THR A 50 5.04 2.10 -6.70
C THR A 50 4.73 2.83 -8.00
N VAL A 51 3.57 3.50 -8.11
CA VAL A 51 3.11 4.10 -9.37
C VAL A 51 3.72 5.48 -9.62
N ASP A 52 3.98 6.24 -8.57
CA ASP A 52 4.54 7.58 -8.69
C ASP A 52 6.07 7.53 -8.69
N SER A 53 6.64 7.41 -9.90
CA SER A 53 8.10 7.35 -10.07
C SER A 53 8.78 8.62 -9.57
N SER A 54 8.13 9.79 -9.65
CA SER A 54 8.71 11.05 -9.20
C SER A 54 8.86 11.06 -7.67
N LEU A 55 7.84 10.59 -6.94
CA LEU A 55 7.92 10.42 -5.49
C LEU A 55 8.96 9.37 -5.08
N LEU A 56 9.00 8.23 -5.79
CA LEU A 56 10.00 7.20 -5.51
C LEU A 56 11.43 7.71 -5.69
N THR A 57 11.70 8.47 -6.76
CA THR A 57 13.04 9.00 -7.01
C THR A 57 13.38 10.15 -6.06
N ALA A 58 12.43 11.05 -5.77
CA ALA A 58 12.67 12.17 -4.87
C ALA A 58 12.98 11.67 -3.45
N ILE A 59 12.12 10.80 -2.90
CA ILE A 59 12.35 10.23 -1.56
C ILE A 59 13.57 9.31 -1.55
N GLY A 60 13.77 8.52 -2.61
CA GLY A 60 14.94 7.66 -2.74
C GLY A 60 16.26 8.45 -2.77
N ASN A 61 16.27 9.62 -3.41
CA ASN A 61 17.41 10.52 -3.47
C ASN A 61 17.67 11.24 -2.14
N ASP A 62 16.61 11.72 -1.49
CA ASP A 62 16.73 12.60 -0.32
C ASP A 62 16.88 11.81 1.00
N TYR A 63 16.22 10.66 1.11
CA TYR A 63 16.13 9.86 2.33
C TYR A 63 16.59 8.40 2.17
N GLY A 64 16.92 7.99 0.94
CA GLY A 64 17.34 6.63 0.60
C GLY A 64 16.19 5.70 0.20
N PHE A 65 16.51 4.71 -0.64
CA PHE A 65 15.53 3.74 -1.15
C PHE A 65 14.82 2.92 -0.06
N GLU A 66 15.43 2.75 1.11
CA GLU A 66 14.80 2.08 2.24
C GLU A 66 13.60 2.86 2.80
N GLN A 67 13.53 4.17 2.59
CA GLN A 67 12.45 5.03 3.10
C GLN A 67 11.42 5.40 2.03
N MET A 68 11.57 4.90 0.80
CA MET A 68 10.76 5.33 -0.34
C MET A 68 9.25 5.12 -0.16
N PHE A 69 8.85 4.13 0.65
CA PHE A 69 7.45 3.85 0.98
C PHE A 69 7.02 4.48 2.30
N SER A 70 7.85 4.36 3.35
CA SER A 70 7.54 4.94 4.66
C SER A 70 7.41 6.46 4.61
N GLY A 71 8.21 7.14 3.77
CA GLY A 71 8.11 8.58 3.54
C GLY A 71 6.77 8.99 2.92
N GLN A 72 6.28 8.23 1.93
CA GLN A 72 4.95 8.47 1.36
C GLN A 72 3.84 8.21 2.40
N LEU A 73 3.98 7.14 3.17
CA LEU A 73 3.02 6.73 4.21
C LEU A 73 2.96 7.74 5.36
N ALA A 74 4.07 8.34 5.75
CA ALA A 74 4.12 9.31 6.84
C ALA A 74 3.21 10.53 6.59
N GLY A 75 3.08 10.97 5.34
CA GLY A 75 2.20 12.08 4.97
C GLY A 75 0.77 11.68 4.59
N LYS A 76 0.51 10.39 4.34
CA LYS A 76 -0.76 9.91 3.77
C LYS A 76 -1.60 9.08 4.76
N LEU A 77 -0.97 8.49 5.77
CA LEU A 77 -1.66 7.56 6.67
C LEU A 77 -2.67 8.23 7.58
N THR A 78 -3.86 7.66 7.61
CA THR A 78 -4.93 7.95 8.54
C THR A 78 -5.19 6.73 9.43
N GLY A 79 -5.81 6.96 10.60
CA GLY A 79 -6.17 5.89 11.52
C GLY A 79 -7.10 4.82 10.94
N ASN A 80 -7.70 5.05 9.77
CA ASN A 80 -8.61 4.11 9.12
C ASN A 80 -7.96 3.30 7.99
N ASP A 81 -6.68 3.53 7.71
CA ASP A 81 -6.02 2.89 6.57
C ASP A 81 -5.58 1.45 6.88
N VAL A 82 -5.19 0.73 5.83
CA VAL A 82 -4.71 -0.66 5.93
C VAL A 82 -3.59 -0.91 4.92
N PHE A 83 -2.64 -1.77 5.30
CA PHE A 83 -1.52 -2.19 4.45
C PHE A 83 -1.49 -3.70 4.23
N PRO A 84 -2.18 -4.23 3.21
CA PRO A 84 -2.02 -5.59 2.75
C PRO A 84 -0.92 -5.64 1.69
N ASP A 85 0.29 -6.04 2.08
CA ASP A 85 1.42 -6.09 1.15
C ASP A 85 1.97 -7.52 0.94
N ILE A 86 2.65 -7.74 -0.18
CA ILE A 86 3.18 -9.06 -0.56
C ILE A 86 4.68 -8.96 -0.88
N THR A 87 5.49 -9.66 -0.09
CA THR A 87 6.93 -9.80 -0.32
C THR A 87 7.30 -11.24 -0.66
N MET A 88 8.17 -11.44 -1.65
CA MET A 88 8.58 -12.79 -2.08
C MET A 88 9.64 -13.42 -1.17
N TYR A 89 10.44 -12.59 -0.50
CA TYR A 89 11.60 -13.05 0.26
C TYR A 89 11.65 -12.46 1.68
N GLY A 90 10.69 -11.64 2.07
CA GLY A 90 10.61 -11.09 3.43
C GLY A 90 11.70 -10.08 3.81
N ASN A 91 12.78 -9.96 3.03
CA ASN A 91 14.01 -9.30 3.46
C ASN A 91 14.22 -7.88 2.94
N SER A 92 13.16 -7.21 2.45
CA SER A 92 13.30 -5.89 1.84
C SER A 92 13.20 -4.78 2.90
N PRO A 93 14.26 -3.98 3.15
CA PRO A 93 14.29 -2.95 4.20
C PRO A 93 13.15 -1.93 4.07
N ASN A 94 12.78 -1.59 2.84
CA ASN A 94 11.67 -0.68 2.53
C ASN A 94 10.30 -1.16 3.02
N ILE A 95 10.05 -2.47 3.05
CA ILE A 95 8.82 -3.04 3.60
C ILE A 95 8.85 -2.95 5.12
N PHE A 96 9.98 -3.25 5.75
CA PHE A 96 10.12 -3.12 7.21
C PHE A 96 9.91 -1.69 7.69
N ARG A 97 10.51 -0.70 7.00
CA ARG A 97 10.29 0.72 7.30
C ARG A 97 8.84 1.14 7.13
N SER A 98 8.15 0.58 6.14
CA SER A 98 6.72 0.81 5.96
C SER A 98 5.93 0.27 7.15
N LEU A 99 6.19 -0.97 7.58
CA LEU A 99 5.53 -1.57 8.73
C LEU A 99 5.79 -0.82 10.04
N GLU A 100 7.00 -0.33 10.22
CA GLU A 100 7.37 0.54 11.34
C GLU A 100 6.50 1.80 11.35
N GLN A 101 6.29 2.43 10.19
CA GLN A 101 5.41 3.60 10.08
C GLN A 101 3.95 3.27 10.43
N PHE A 102 3.43 2.14 9.96
CA PHE A 102 2.09 1.66 10.33
C PHE A 102 1.97 1.43 11.84
N ARG A 103 3.01 0.87 12.47
CA ARG A 103 3.05 0.64 13.92
C ARG A 103 3.07 1.96 14.70
N ILE A 104 3.88 2.94 14.28
CA ILE A 104 3.96 4.26 14.90
C ILE A 104 2.59 4.97 14.85
N MET A 105 1.89 4.85 13.73
CA MET A 105 0.59 5.49 13.51
C MET A 105 -0.59 4.70 14.13
N GLY A 106 -0.34 3.55 14.76
CA GLY A 106 -1.39 2.69 15.32
C GLY A 106 -2.32 2.08 14.26
N VAL A 107 -1.84 1.96 13.02
CA VAL A 107 -2.60 1.49 11.87
C VAL A 107 -2.30 0.00 11.62
N PRO A 108 -3.32 -0.87 11.47
CA PRO A 108 -3.10 -2.28 11.20
C PRO A 108 -2.41 -2.52 9.86
N SER A 109 -1.36 -3.34 9.86
CA SER A 109 -0.66 -3.81 8.67
C SER A 109 -0.62 -5.34 8.62
N VAL A 110 -0.69 -5.90 7.41
CA VAL A 110 -0.65 -7.35 7.15
C VAL A 110 0.28 -7.58 5.98
N VAL A 111 1.32 -8.40 6.17
CA VAL A 111 2.25 -8.74 5.10
C VAL A 111 2.20 -10.23 4.83
N PHE A 112 2.02 -10.57 3.55
CA PHE A 112 2.14 -11.92 3.05
C PHE A 112 3.57 -12.13 2.58
N CYS A 113 4.28 -13.02 3.26
CA CYS A 113 5.60 -13.50 2.84
C CYS A 113 5.49 -14.95 2.41
N ARG A 114 6.24 -15.33 1.37
CA ARG A 114 6.50 -16.73 1.07
C ARG A 114 7.61 -17.22 2.00
N THR A 115 7.38 -18.32 2.70
CA THR A 115 8.39 -19.03 3.51
C THR A 115 9.35 -19.83 2.66
#